data_AF-A0A7W5KF29-F1
#
_entry.id   AF-A0A7W5KF29-F1
#
_cell.length_a   1.000
_cell.length_b   1.000
_cell.length_c   1.000
_cell.angle_alpha   90.00
_cell.angle_beta   90.00
_cell.angle_gamma   90.00
#
_symmetry.space_group_name_H-M   'P 1'
#
loop_
_entity.id
_entity.type
_entity.pdbx_description
1 polymer ?
#
loop_
_entity_poly.entity_id
_entity_poly.type
_entity_poly.pdbx_seq_one_letter_code
_entity_poly.pdbx_strand_id
1 'polypeptide(L)'
;GEAIPRLELQRPCRREYIGEADLLESAWDKIDRAAFEAKWAEEVAELAGQTEIETIRLATGLLLPIWSALPSDHLAVNRIVDAQGNSWLGRLVFDQHVAQLYTKLGIAKSEDLPIDAIAHSVMSGRSVDVTRPFPMTIRRAFVNGTQRIEIERAPAQQLAYLKSLGCFTEIIAYRTRVFVPVSEANAILERLLKAA
;
A
#
# COMPACT_ATOMS: atom_id res chain seq x y z
N GLY A 1 27.05 -4.85 28.34
CA GLY A 1 25.76 -4.21 28.12
C GLY A 1 24.92 -4.46 29.35
N GLU A 2 24.29 -3.42 29.88
CA GLU A 2 23.37 -3.53 31.02
C GLU A 2 21.96 -3.84 30.52
N ALA A 3 21.25 -4.73 31.21
CA ALA A 3 19.88 -5.09 30.83
C ALA A 3 18.93 -3.97 31.27
N ILE A 4 18.10 -3.48 30.34
CA ILE A 4 17.12 -2.43 30.63
C ILE A 4 15.75 -3.09 30.81
N PRO A 5 15.14 -3.01 32.01
CA PRO A 5 13.80 -3.54 32.25
C PRO A 5 12.76 -2.77 31.45
N ARG A 6 11.82 -3.51 30.84
CA ARG A 6 10.70 -2.97 30.06
C ARG A 6 9.39 -3.59 30.53
N LEU A 7 8.35 -2.78 30.48
CA LEU A 7 6.99 -3.15 30.82
C LEU A 7 6.14 -3.12 29.54
N GLU A 8 5.25 -4.10 29.42
CA GLU A 8 4.25 -4.15 28.33
C GLU A 8 2.98 -3.44 28.80
N LEU A 9 2.57 -2.43 28.06
CA LEU A 9 1.32 -1.72 28.22
C LEU A 9 0.30 -2.34 27.27
N GLN A 10 -0.78 -2.88 27.83
CA GLN A 10 -1.86 -3.52 27.07
C GLN A 10 -3.05 -2.58 26.92
N ARG A 11 -3.53 -2.45 25.68
CA ARG A 11 -4.76 -1.78 25.28
C ARG A 11 -5.61 -2.76 24.43
N PRO A 12 -6.91 -2.50 24.20
CA PRO A 12 -7.79 -3.43 23.48
C PRO A 12 -7.27 -3.89 22.11
N CYS A 13 -6.70 -2.97 21.32
CA CYS A 13 -6.18 -3.28 19.97
C CYS A 13 -4.69 -2.95 19.80
N ARG A 14 -3.99 -2.54 20.87
CA ARG A 14 -2.59 -2.10 20.79
C ARG A 14 -1.76 -2.62 21.95
N ARG A 15 -0.48 -2.84 21.69
CA ARG A 15 0.52 -3.23 22.69
C ARG A 15 1.68 -2.26 22.55
N GLU A 16 2.10 -1.68 23.65
CA GLU A 16 3.21 -0.74 23.70
C GLU A 16 4.23 -1.21 24.74
N TYR A 17 5.48 -0.78 24.59
CA TYR A 17 6.53 -1.10 25.55
C TYR A 17 7.10 0.21 26.07
N ILE A 18 7.24 0.29 27.39
CA ILE A 18 7.84 1.43 28.08
C ILE A 18 8.99 0.94 28.96
N GLY A 19 10.05 1.73 29.08
CA GLY A 19 11.10 1.46 30.07
C GLY A 19 10.54 1.60 31.48
N GLU A 20 11.04 0.82 32.42
CA GLU A 20 10.57 0.94 33.82
C GLU A 20 10.83 2.33 34.40
N ALA A 21 11.99 2.93 34.11
CA ALA A 21 12.33 4.30 34.51
C ALA A 21 11.40 5.34 33.86
N ASP A 22 11.09 5.18 32.57
CA ASP A 22 10.20 6.09 31.84
C ASP A 22 8.76 6.04 32.41
N LEU A 23 8.31 4.88 32.89
CA LEU A 23 7.01 4.76 33.55
C LEU A 23 6.99 5.53 34.89
N LEU A 24 8.09 5.50 35.65
CA LEU A 24 8.20 6.24 36.92
C LEU A 24 8.20 7.76 36.72
N GLU A 25 8.71 8.24 35.58
CA GLU A 25 8.71 9.66 35.22
C GLU A 25 7.42 10.10 34.49
N SER A 26 6.54 9.15 34.16
CA SER A 26 5.29 9.44 33.47
C SER A 26 4.24 10.05 34.40
N ALA A 27 3.26 10.74 33.83
CA ALA A 27 2.11 11.28 34.56
C ALA A 27 0.98 10.24 34.76
N TRP A 28 1.34 8.95 34.88
CA TRP A 28 0.35 7.88 35.00
C TRP A 28 0.05 7.60 36.46
N ASP A 29 -1.23 7.69 36.81
CA ASP A 29 -1.72 7.36 38.14
C ASP A 29 -2.25 5.93 38.20
N LYS A 30 -2.07 5.30 39.37
CA LYS A 30 -2.72 4.01 39.65
C LYS A 30 -4.21 4.23 39.84
N ILE A 31 -5.01 3.48 39.10
CA ILE A 31 -6.46 3.45 39.22
C ILE A 31 -6.93 2.11 39.80
N ASP A 32 -8.13 2.10 40.39
CA ASP A 32 -8.76 0.87 40.82
C ASP A 32 -9.29 0.04 39.63
N ARG A 33 -9.68 -1.20 39.93
CA ARG A 33 -10.16 -2.14 38.92
C ARG A 33 -11.46 -1.68 38.25
N ALA A 34 -12.38 -1.08 38.98
CA ALA A 34 -13.67 -0.68 38.44
C ALA A 34 -13.51 0.50 37.45
N ALA A 35 -12.66 1.45 37.79
CA ALA A 35 -12.27 2.55 36.91
C ALA A 35 -11.55 2.03 35.64
N PHE A 36 -10.66 1.06 35.80
CA PHE A 36 -9.99 0.42 34.66
C PHE A 36 -10.99 -0.29 33.73
N GLU A 37 -11.88 -1.11 34.26
CA GLU A 37 -12.90 -1.82 33.47
C GLU A 37 -13.82 -0.85 32.72
N ALA A 38 -14.23 0.25 33.36
CA ALA A 38 -15.02 1.29 32.72
C ALA A 38 -14.27 1.99 31.57
N LYS A 39 -13.01 2.39 31.79
CA LYS A 39 -12.17 3.04 30.77
C LYS A 39 -11.81 2.10 29.61
N TRP A 40 -11.60 0.83 29.91
CA TRP A 40 -11.39 -0.20 28.90
C TRP A 40 -12.62 -0.38 28.02
N ALA A 41 -13.82 -0.46 28.62
CA ALA A 41 -15.07 -0.59 27.87
C ALA A 41 -15.34 0.65 26.99
N GLU A 42 -15.02 1.85 27.47
CA GLU A 42 -15.09 3.09 26.70
C GLU A 42 -14.19 3.03 25.46
N GLU A 43 -12.92 2.63 25.62
CA GLU A 43 -11.96 2.48 24.51
C GLU A 43 -12.39 1.39 23.51
N VAL A 44 -12.90 0.24 24.00
CA VAL A 44 -13.46 -0.82 23.13
C VAL A 44 -14.64 -0.29 22.31
N ALA A 45 -15.54 0.47 22.93
CA ALA A 45 -16.70 1.04 22.24
C ALA A 45 -16.29 2.08 21.20
N GLU A 46 -15.29 2.91 21.49
CA GLU A 46 -14.72 3.86 20.52
C GLU A 46 -14.11 3.14 19.32
N LEU A 47 -13.31 2.09 19.58
CA LEU A 47 -12.63 1.31 18.54
C LEU A 47 -13.59 0.48 17.69
N ALA A 48 -14.73 0.04 18.26
CA ALA A 48 -15.75 -0.68 17.50
C ALA A 48 -16.31 0.15 16.32
N GLY A 49 -16.29 1.48 16.43
CA GLY A 49 -16.65 2.38 15.33
C GLY A 49 -15.56 2.58 14.27
N GLN A 50 -14.33 2.16 14.55
CA GLN A 50 -13.15 2.36 13.70
C GLN A 50 -12.77 1.04 13.00
N THR A 51 -13.70 0.44 12.26
CA THR A 51 -13.41 -0.79 11.51
C THR A 51 -12.40 -0.50 10.40
N GLU A 52 -11.22 -1.10 10.50
CA GLU A 52 -10.26 -1.11 9.41
C GLU A 52 -10.77 -2.03 8.29
N ILE A 53 -10.87 -1.49 7.07
CA ILE A 53 -11.26 -2.25 5.89
C ILE A 53 -10.02 -2.41 5.02
N GLU A 54 -9.54 -3.65 4.88
CA GLU A 54 -8.46 -4.00 3.97
C GLU A 54 -9.01 -4.84 2.81
N THR A 55 -8.55 -4.55 1.59
CA THR A 55 -8.83 -5.40 0.44
C THR A 55 -7.66 -6.35 0.22
N ILE A 56 -7.90 -7.64 0.44
CA ILE A 56 -6.95 -8.70 0.06
C ILE A 56 -7.36 -9.32 -1.27
N ARG A 57 -6.38 -9.60 -2.13
CA ARG A 57 -6.60 -10.30 -3.40
C ARG A 57 -6.08 -11.72 -3.30
N LEU A 58 -6.83 -12.68 -3.85
CA LEU A 58 -6.53 -14.11 -3.75
C LEU A 58 -6.39 -14.72 -5.14
N ALA A 59 -5.22 -15.27 -5.46
CA ALA A 59 -5.04 -16.11 -6.64
C ALA A 59 -5.58 -17.52 -6.32
N THR A 60 -6.63 -17.94 -7.04
CA THR A 60 -7.31 -19.23 -6.84
C THR A 60 -7.25 -20.11 -8.10
N GLY A 61 -7.67 -21.37 -8.00
CA GLY A 61 -7.64 -22.32 -9.11
C GLY A 61 -6.32 -23.08 -9.25
N LEU A 62 -5.90 -23.35 -10.49
CA LEU A 62 -4.64 -24.07 -10.76
C LEU A 62 -3.44 -23.13 -10.57
N LEU A 63 -2.76 -23.25 -9.43
CA LEU A 63 -1.63 -22.38 -9.09
C LEU A 63 -0.30 -22.83 -9.69
N LEU A 64 -0.08 -24.13 -9.88
CA LEU A 64 1.19 -24.65 -10.40
C LEU A 64 1.59 -24.04 -11.76
N PRO A 65 0.68 -23.87 -12.73
CA PRO A 65 1.02 -23.25 -14.02
C PRO A 65 1.50 -21.80 -13.91
N ILE A 66 1.07 -21.07 -12.88
CA ILE A 66 1.38 -19.63 -12.68
C ILE A 66 2.35 -19.41 -11.52
N TRP A 67 2.94 -20.47 -10.97
CA TRP A 67 3.70 -20.40 -9.72
C TRP A 67 4.88 -19.43 -9.78
N SER A 68 5.57 -19.36 -10.92
CA SER A 68 6.68 -18.44 -11.18
C SER A 68 6.25 -16.99 -11.36
N ALA A 69 4.97 -16.74 -11.67
CA ALA A 69 4.42 -15.40 -11.80
C ALA A 69 4.07 -14.78 -10.44
N LEU A 70 3.66 -15.61 -9.48
CA LEU A 70 3.25 -15.18 -8.14
C LEU A 70 4.44 -14.62 -7.31
N PRO A 71 4.15 -13.74 -6.34
CA PRO A 71 5.19 -13.18 -5.47
C PRO A 71 5.93 -14.26 -4.66
N SER A 72 7.23 -14.06 -4.41
CA SER A 72 8.06 -15.01 -3.67
C SER A 72 8.22 -14.69 -2.18
N ASP A 73 7.69 -13.55 -1.72
CA ASP A 73 7.75 -13.08 -0.34
C ASP A 73 6.78 -13.83 0.58
N HIS A 74 5.64 -14.30 0.06
CA HIS A 74 4.64 -15.04 0.82
C HIS A 74 4.26 -16.37 0.15
N LEU A 75 5.11 -17.40 0.30
CA LEU A 75 4.93 -18.74 -0.27
C LEU A 75 4.00 -19.64 0.57
N ALA A 76 2.76 -19.19 0.81
CA ALA A 76 1.75 -19.97 1.52
C ALA A 76 0.42 -20.02 0.74
N VAL A 77 -0.28 -21.15 0.84
CA VAL A 77 -1.66 -21.31 0.37
C VAL A 77 -2.57 -21.12 1.58
N ASN A 78 -3.40 -20.09 1.52
CA ASN A 78 -4.29 -19.67 2.59
C ASN A 78 -5.72 -20.13 2.31
N ARG A 79 -6.45 -20.43 3.39
CA ARG A 79 -7.90 -20.61 3.37
C ARG A 79 -8.54 -19.40 4.03
N ILE A 80 -9.35 -18.66 3.29
CA ILE A 80 -10.17 -17.58 3.82
C ILE A 80 -11.58 -18.12 4.01
N VAL A 81 -12.18 -17.83 5.17
CA VAL A 81 -13.56 -18.21 5.52
C VAL A 81 -14.28 -16.95 5.93
N ASP A 82 -15.42 -16.66 5.29
CA ASP A 82 -16.24 -15.51 5.68
C ASP A 82 -17.23 -15.88 6.81
N ALA A 83 -17.94 -14.88 7.32
CA ALA A 83 -18.94 -15.07 8.38
C ALA A 83 -20.13 -15.94 7.96
N GLN A 84 -20.34 -16.18 6.66
CA GLN A 84 -21.41 -17.01 6.11
C GLN A 84 -20.94 -18.47 5.92
N GLY A 85 -19.66 -18.76 6.17
CA GLY A 85 -19.06 -20.08 6.01
C GLY A 85 -18.58 -20.38 4.59
N ASN A 86 -18.61 -19.41 3.66
CA ASN A 86 -18.00 -19.57 2.35
C ASN A 86 -16.49 -19.65 2.52
N SER A 87 -15.84 -20.52 1.75
CA SER A 87 -14.40 -20.74 1.86
C SER A 87 -13.69 -20.67 0.51
N TRP A 88 -12.60 -19.91 0.47
CA TRP A 88 -11.71 -19.81 -0.69
C TRP A 88 -10.32 -20.31 -0.32
N LEU A 89 -9.72 -21.09 -1.21
CA LEU A 89 -8.36 -21.60 -1.08
C LEU A 89 -7.49 -20.98 -2.18
N GLY A 90 -6.36 -20.38 -1.82
CA GLY A 90 -5.50 -19.73 -2.80
C GLY A 90 -4.27 -19.04 -2.19
N ARG A 91 -3.51 -18.31 -3.00
CA ARG A 91 -2.37 -17.52 -2.52
C ARG A 91 -2.75 -16.05 -2.42
N LEU A 92 -2.38 -15.42 -1.30
CA LEU A 92 -2.57 -13.98 -1.13
C LEU A 92 -1.67 -13.21 -2.09
N VAL A 93 -2.23 -12.20 -2.71
CA VAL A 93 -1.55 -11.25 -3.60
C VAL A 93 -1.78 -9.87 -3.03
N PHE A 94 -0.76 -9.32 -2.38
CA PHE A 94 -0.80 -7.94 -1.87
C PHE A 94 -0.79 -6.95 -3.03
N ASP A 95 -1.41 -5.79 -2.83
CA ASP A 95 -1.62 -4.72 -3.82
C ASP A 95 -0.36 -4.36 -4.59
N GLN A 96 0.73 -4.30 -3.85
CA GLN A 96 2.06 -3.98 -4.34
C GLN A 96 2.55 -4.95 -5.44
N HIS A 97 2.00 -6.17 -5.53
CA HIS A 97 2.36 -7.19 -6.52
C HIS A 97 1.32 -7.38 -7.63
N VAL A 98 0.11 -6.85 -7.46
CA VAL A 98 -1.01 -7.08 -8.38
C VAL A 98 -0.65 -6.65 -9.79
N ALA A 99 -0.11 -5.43 -9.95
CA ALA A 99 0.27 -4.91 -11.26
C ALA A 99 1.28 -5.82 -11.97
N GLN A 100 2.35 -6.24 -11.25
CA GLN A 100 3.37 -7.11 -11.83
C GLN A 100 2.83 -8.50 -12.17
N LEU A 101 1.97 -9.07 -11.31
CA LEU A 101 1.35 -10.36 -11.55
C LEU A 101 0.51 -10.33 -12.83
N TYR A 102 -0.34 -9.31 -13.00
CA TYR A 102 -1.18 -9.16 -14.18
C TYR A 102 -0.35 -9.02 -15.46
N THR A 103 0.75 -8.24 -15.41
CA THR A 103 1.69 -8.12 -16.53
C THR A 103 2.34 -9.47 -16.87
N LYS A 104 2.83 -10.21 -15.86
CA LYS A 104 3.46 -11.53 -16.07
C LYS A 104 2.51 -12.57 -16.65
N LEU A 105 1.23 -12.51 -16.27
CA LEU A 105 0.21 -13.41 -16.77
C LEU A 105 -0.28 -13.01 -18.18
N GLY A 106 0.10 -11.84 -18.68
CA GLY A 106 -0.39 -11.32 -19.96
C GLY A 106 -1.88 -10.98 -19.96
N ILE A 107 -2.47 -10.79 -18.77
CA ILE A 107 -3.91 -10.54 -18.60
C ILE A 107 -4.22 -9.04 -18.60
N ALA A 108 -3.27 -8.18 -18.21
CA ALA A 108 -3.50 -6.74 -18.16
C ALA A 108 -3.49 -6.07 -19.54
N LYS A 109 -4.59 -5.40 -19.89
CA LYS A 109 -4.50 -4.08 -20.51
C LYS A 109 -4.24 -3.05 -19.40
N SER A 110 -3.62 -1.91 -19.73
CA SER A 110 -3.39 -0.84 -18.75
C SER A 110 -4.67 -0.32 -18.09
N GLU A 111 -5.82 -0.53 -18.74
CA GLU A 111 -7.16 -0.18 -18.27
C GLU A 111 -7.70 -1.12 -17.16
N ASP A 112 -7.19 -2.35 -17.09
CA ASP A 112 -7.69 -3.41 -16.18
C ASP A 112 -6.97 -3.42 -14.81
N LEU A 113 -5.91 -2.63 -14.68
CA LEU A 113 -5.10 -2.57 -13.46
C LEU A 113 -5.78 -1.68 -12.40
N PRO A 114 -5.96 -2.16 -11.15
CA PRO A 114 -6.45 -1.32 -10.06
C PRO A 114 -5.49 -0.15 -9.80
N ILE A 115 -6.00 1.07 -9.81
CA ILE A 115 -5.20 2.30 -9.74
C ILE A 115 -4.44 2.42 -8.40
N ASP A 116 -5.12 2.08 -7.31
CA ASP A 116 -4.58 1.90 -5.97
C ASP A 116 -3.36 0.97 -6.00
N ALA A 117 -3.49 -0.20 -6.63
CA ALA A 117 -2.41 -1.17 -6.73
C ALA A 117 -1.21 -0.67 -7.54
N ILE A 118 -1.44 0.12 -8.60
CA ILE A 118 -0.36 0.76 -9.36
C ILE A 118 0.40 1.74 -8.46
N ALA A 119 -0.31 2.67 -7.80
CA ALA A 119 0.33 3.66 -6.93
C ALA A 119 1.12 3.00 -5.79
N HIS A 120 0.54 1.98 -5.12
CA HIS A 120 1.22 1.22 -4.08
C HIS A 120 2.43 0.44 -4.60
N SER A 121 2.29 -0.26 -5.74
CA SER A 121 3.41 -0.96 -6.39
C SER A 121 4.55 0.00 -6.70
N VAL A 122 4.24 1.15 -7.27
CA VAL A 122 5.23 2.18 -7.59
C VAL A 122 5.91 2.69 -6.32
N MET A 123 5.15 3.10 -5.31
CA MET A 123 5.71 3.63 -4.06
C MET A 123 6.51 2.60 -3.26
N SER A 124 6.20 1.31 -3.41
CA SER A 124 7.01 0.20 -2.85
C SER A 124 8.34 -0.02 -3.59
N GLY A 125 8.59 0.71 -4.68
CA GLY A 125 9.84 0.68 -5.45
C GLY A 125 9.82 -0.19 -6.70
N ARG A 126 8.66 -0.76 -7.06
CA ARG A 126 8.48 -1.45 -8.34
C ARG A 126 8.14 -0.45 -9.45
N SER A 127 8.35 -0.85 -10.70
CA SER A 127 7.90 -0.10 -11.87
C SER A 127 6.70 -0.80 -12.50
N VAL A 128 5.82 -0.03 -13.12
CA VAL A 128 4.66 -0.52 -13.86
C VAL A 128 4.74 0.02 -15.28
N ASP A 129 4.84 -0.90 -16.24
CA ASP A 129 4.78 -0.56 -17.66
C ASP A 129 3.33 -0.52 -18.12
N VAL A 130 2.96 0.54 -18.83
CA VAL A 130 1.63 0.73 -19.40
C VAL A 130 1.75 1.07 -20.89
N THR A 131 0.80 0.60 -21.69
CA THR A 131 0.83 0.76 -23.16
C THR A 131 -0.11 1.83 -23.67
N ARG A 132 -1.15 2.18 -22.90
CA ARG A 132 -2.10 3.26 -23.19
C ARG A 132 -2.07 4.33 -22.09
N PRO A 133 -2.38 5.59 -22.43
CA PRO A 133 -2.65 6.12 -23.77
C PRO A 133 -1.44 6.11 -24.72
N PHE A 134 -0.24 5.88 -24.18
CA PHE A 134 0.98 5.62 -24.94
C PHE A 134 1.93 4.76 -24.10
N PRO A 135 2.94 4.11 -24.70
CA PRO A 135 3.94 3.36 -23.97
C PRO A 135 4.70 4.24 -22.99
N MET A 136 4.61 3.94 -21.69
CA MET A 136 5.32 4.64 -20.63
C MET A 136 5.60 3.70 -19.45
N THR A 137 6.55 4.10 -18.61
CA THR A 137 6.90 3.36 -17.39
C THR A 137 6.63 4.27 -16.20
N ILE A 138 5.76 3.85 -15.29
CA ILE A 138 5.50 4.55 -14.04
C ILE A 138 6.41 3.94 -12.99
N ARG A 139 7.26 4.75 -12.35
CA ARG A 139 8.20 4.26 -11.33
C ARG A 139 8.44 5.25 -10.20
N ARG A 140 9.00 4.75 -9.10
CA ARG A 140 9.48 5.61 -8.02
C ARG A 140 10.78 6.27 -8.44
N ALA A 141 10.88 7.56 -8.19
CA ALA A 141 12.08 8.34 -8.34
C ALA A 141 12.44 9.01 -7.02
N PHE A 142 13.73 9.10 -6.72
CA PHE A 142 14.23 9.89 -5.61
C PHE A 142 14.86 11.15 -6.19
N VAL A 143 14.26 12.31 -5.87
CA VAL A 143 14.70 13.61 -6.38
C VAL A 143 14.74 14.58 -5.21
N ASN A 144 15.91 15.19 -5.00
CA ASN A 144 16.13 16.19 -3.96
C ASN A 144 15.62 15.76 -2.57
N GLY A 145 16.00 14.56 -2.13
CA GLY A 145 15.61 14.05 -0.80
C GLY A 145 14.17 13.52 -0.70
N THR A 146 13.38 13.61 -1.77
CA THR A 146 11.94 13.27 -1.74
C THR A 146 11.62 12.10 -2.68
N GLN A 147 10.81 11.15 -2.21
CA GLN A 147 10.24 10.10 -3.06
C GLN A 147 9.09 10.66 -3.91
N ARG A 148 9.15 10.42 -5.21
CA ARG A 148 8.17 10.90 -6.19
C ARG A 148 7.75 9.76 -7.11
N ILE A 149 6.57 9.91 -7.71
CA ILE A 149 6.12 9.05 -8.81
C ILE A 149 6.53 9.74 -10.11
N GLU A 150 7.27 9.03 -10.95
CA GLU A 150 7.75 9.51 -12.24
C GLU A 150 7.10 8.73 -13.38
N ILE A 151 6.72 9.46 -14.42
CA ILE A 151 6.33 8.89 -15.72
C ILE A 151 7.53 8.98 -16.65
N GLU A 152 8.21 7.87 -16.84
CA GLU A 152 9.30 7.75 -17.79
C GLU A 152 8.80 7.45 -19.20
N ARG A 153 9.63 7.81 -20.19
CA ARG A 153 9.38 7.57 -21.62
C ARG A 153 8.13 8.28 -22.17
N ALA A 154 7.57 9.23 -21.42
CA ALA A 154 6.51 10.12 -21.92
C ALA A 154 7.00 10.88 -23.16
N PRO A 155 6.32 10.76 -24.32
CA PRO A 155 6.66 11.53 -25.52
C PRO A 155 6.53 13.03 -25.26
N ALA A 156 7.40 13.84 -25.88
CA ALA A 156 7.39 15.30 -25.69
C ALA A 156 6.04 15.93 -26.05
N GLN A 157 5.34 15.38 -27.03
CA GLN A 157 4.01 15.85 -27.47
C GLN A 157 2.93 15.63 -26.39
N GLN A 158 3.14 14.67 -25.48
CA GLN A 158 2.18 14.32 -24.43
C GLN A 158 2.39 15.14 -23.15
N LEU A 159 3.42 15.98 -23.07
CA LEU A 159 3.70 16.77 -21.86
C LEU A 159 2.56 17.74 -21.52
N ALA A 160 1.94 18.37 -22.52
CA ALA A 160 0.81 19.27 -22.30
C ALA A 160 -0.41 18.52 -21.74
N TYR A 161 -0.69 17.33 -22.28
CA TYR A 161 -1.75 16.45 -21.80
C TYR A 161 -1.48 15.96 -20.37
N LEU A 162 -0.27 15.47 -20.07
CA LEU A 162 0.08 15.04 -18.72
C LEU A 162 -0.06 16.19 -17.71
N LYS A 163 0.35 17.41 -18.08
CA LYS A 163 0.16 18.60 -17.25
C LYS A 163 -1.32 18.94 -17.03
N SER A 164 -2.16 18.81 -18.05
CA SER A 164 -3.60 19.06 -17.89
C SER A 164 -4.28 18.05 -16.97
N LEU A 165 -3.70 16.87 -16.77
CA LEU A 165 -4.18 15.89 -15.79
C LEU A 165 -3.72 16.19 -14.35
N GLY A 166 -2.79 17.12 -14.14
CA GLY A 166 -2.21 17.43 -12.83
C GLY A 166 -0.76 16.94 -12.63
N CYS A 167 -0.12 16.38 -13.67
CA CYS A 167 1.33 16.11 -13.60
C CYS A 167 2.13 17.42 -13.66
N PHE A 168 3.36 17.39 -13.18
CA PHE A 168 4.30 18.50 -13.32
C PHE A 168 5.62 18.03 -13.94
N THR A 169 6.43 18.98 -14.40
CA THR A 169 7.70 18.68 -15.06
C THR A 169 8.84 19.45 -14.44
N GLU A 170 10.00 18.82 -14.34
CA GLU A 170 11.25 19.48 -13.96
C GLU A 170 12.35 19.11 -14.96
N ILE A 171 13.34 19.99 -15.12
CA ILE A 171 14.54 19.70 -15.91
C ILE A 171 15.61 19.20 -14.95
N ILE A 172 15.97 17.92 -15.04
CA ILE A 172 17.00 17.27 -14.20
C ILE A 172 17.97 16.56 -15.12
N ALA A 173 19.27 16.79 -14.93
CA ALA A 173 20.33 16.24 -15.78
C ALA A 173 20.06 16.46 -17.28
N TYR A 174 19.69 17.70 -17.63
CA TYR A 174 19.41 18.15 -19.01
C TYR A 174 18.22 17.44 -19.69
N ARG A 175 17.35 16.79 -18.93
CA ARG A 175 16.14 16.12 -19.44
C ARG A 175 14.89 16.63 -18.73
N THR A 176 13.84 16.89 -19.50
CA THR A 176 12.51 17.13 -18.95
C THR A 176 11.96 15.81 -18.43
N ARG A 177 11.73 15.74 -17.11
CA ARG A 177 11.13 14.59 -16.43
C ARG A 177 9.73 14.96 -15.99
N VAL A 178 8.84 13.98 -15.98
CA VAL A 178 7.42 14.16 -15.65
C VAL A 178 7.12 13.45 -14.35
N PHE A 179 6.45 14.13 -13.43
CA PHE A 179 6.12 13.62 -12.11
C PHE A 179 4.64 13.74 -11.80
N VAL A 180 4.15 12.80 -11.00
CA VAL A 180 2.80 12.79 -10.43
C VAL A 180 2.90 13.18 -8.95
N PRO A 181 2.15 14.19 -8.48
CA PRO A 181 2.03 14.50 -7.06
C PRO A 181 1.56 13.29 -6.25
N VAL A 182 2.30 12.90 -5.21
CA VAL A 182 2.00 11.68 -4.44
C VAL A 182 0.63 11.75 -3.75
N SER A 183 0.25 12.93 -3.24
CA SER A 183 -1.05 13.18 -2.60
C SER A 183 -2.26 12.99 -3.52
N GLU A 184 -2.08 13.15 -4.83
CA GLU A 184 -3.13 13.07 -5.84
C GLU A 184 -2.93 11.91 -6.82
N ALA A 185 -1.99 11.02 -6.51
CA ALA A 185 -1.52 9.98 -7.42
C ALA A 185 -2.67 9.13 -7.96
N ASN A 186 -3.57 8.65 -7.08
CA ASN A 186 -4.68 7.81 -7.50
C ASN A 186 -5.60 8.55 -8.48
N ALA A 187 -5.99 9.79 -8.18
CA ALA A 187 -6.89 10.55 -9.04
C ALA A 187 -6.26 10.87 -10.41
N ILE A 188 -4.96 11.20 -10.44
CA ILE A 188 -4.25 11.51 -11.68
C ILE A 188 -4.04 10.25 -12.52
N LEU A 189 -3.61 9.14 -11.89
CA LEU A 189 -3.42 7.87 -12.56
C LEU A 189 -4.73 7.29 -13.08
N GLU A 190 -5.84 7.49 -12.37
CA GLU A 190 -7.17 7.11 -12.84
C GLU A 190 -7.54 7.87 -14.11
N ARG A 191 -7.39 9.20 -14.12
CA ARG A 191 -7.62 9.99 -15.34
C ARG A 191 -6.69 9.61 -16.46
N LEU A 192 -5.43 9.28 -16.17
CA LEU A 192 -4.44 8.93 -17.17
C LEU A 192 -4.73 7.57 -17.84
N LEU A 193 -5.09 6.56 -17.04
CA LEU A 193 -5.16 5.17 -17.49
C LEU A 193 -6.57 4.70 -17.86
N LYS A 194 -7.61 5.38 -17.36
CA LYS A 194 -9.01 5.06 -17.64
C LYS A 194 -9.73 6.09 -18.52
N ALA A 195 -9.07 7.18 -18.93
CA ALA A 195 -9.63 8.06 -19.95
C ALA A 195 -9.64 7.33 -21.31
N ALA A 196 -10.84 7.26 -21.90
CA ALA A 196 -11.14 6.59 -23.16
C ALA A 196 -10.46 7.22 -24.37
#